data_AF-A0A842WF37-F1
#
_entry.id   AF-A0A842WF37-F1
#
_cell.length_a   1.000
_cell.length_b   1.000
_cell.length_c   1.000
_cell.angle_alpha   90.00
_cell.angle_beta   90.00
_cell.angle_gamma   90.00
#
_symmetry.space_group_name_H-M   'P 1'
#
loop_
_entity.id
_entity.type
_entity.pdbx_description
1 polymer ?
#
loop_
_entity_poly.entity_id
_entity_poly.type
_entity_poly.pdbx_seq_one_letter_code
_entity_poly.pdbx_strand_id
1 'polypeptide(L)'
;MDSASFTSPSSIATLSMLGGVGKTDGCFLSIPNSSIENLLFTASLMPGPIFPVKRFSDASLKNASVLQLDTHSIWSLATCLPRDFHPTSTPFFLRIESMERVLGNVSWFSARSASALFRSLGSMDFYLLFIIYKGVGFAPAPESCLLRVLNSCLRYHTMAPNHLISFSSAEKPQITYWERDEEKTAVIEGEASLLFEGRKSCVGFRGRRNRHRCPYHYEGRVQCPFCGSKDISRIYTRHDFRGYEELEEEFSKHRFSIYLVSFGERIKCGVTHQERIEQRVREQGADYYSEIMRLQGAEAYEMERLLQSHFGFSNAVQGRTKLKLLGQENEAALENAIKEIESTPPFNEYMLDAPMPRKLDYPVPEKCTISDCIRGEVKGAKGPLLFFENSEGAYVTNMNAMKGMFFSIKE
;
A
#
# COMPACT_ATOMS: atom_id res chain seq x y z
N MET A 1 -50.73 19.61 55.89
CA MET A 1 -51.23 19.88 54.52
C MET A 1 -50.08 20.60 53.87
N ASP A 2 -49.21 19.80 53.27
CA ASP A 2 -47.79 20.14 53.14
C ASP A 2 -47.44 20.44 51.69
N SER A 3 -46.72 21.54 51.51
CA SER A 3 -46.03 21.93 50.28
C SER A 3 -44.70 21.19 50.17
N ALA A 4 -44.52 20.41 49.10
CA ALA A 4 -43.25 19.77 48.76
C ALA A 4 -42.78 20.21 47.37
N SER A 5 -41.52 20.65 47.31
CA SER A 5 -40.72 20.96 46.13
C SER A 5 -40.28 19.68 45.40
N PHE A 6 -40.32 19.68 44.06
CA PHE A 6 -39.61 18.68 43.24
C PHE A 6 -38.76 19.37 42.15
N THR A 7 -37.52 18.90 42.08
CA THR A 7 -36.43 19.27 41.17
C THR A 7 -36.65 18.73 39.75
N SER A 8 -36.11 19.45 38.75
CA SER A 8 -36.13 19.07 37.33
C SER A 8 -35.26 17.84 37.02
N PRO A 9 -35.57 17.04 35.97
CA PRO A 9 -34.75 15.93 35.56
C PRO A 9 -33.56 16.39 34.70
N SER A 10 -32.36 15.93 35.06
CA SER A 10 -31.14 16.01 34.25
C SER A 10 -31.27 15.17 32.96
N SER A 11 -30.94 15.77 31.82
CA SER A 11 -31.02 15.19 30.49
C SER A 11 -30.01 14.05 30.29
N ILE A 12 -30.47 12.89 29.82
CA ILE A 12 -29.67 11.70 29.51
C ILE A 12 -29.31 11.73 28.01
N ALA A 13 -28.05 11.43 27.68
CA ALA A 13 -27.64 11.18 26.30
C ALA A 13 -28.07 9.77 25.88
N THR A 14 -28.83 9.66 24.79
CA THR A 14 -29.33 8.37 24.29
C THR A 14 -28.49 7.92 23.10
N LEU A 15 -27.88 6.73 23.21
CA LEU A 15 -27.23 6.05 22.09
C LEU A 15 -28.30 5.18 21.39
N SER A 16 -28.65 5.50 20.15
CA SER A 16 -29.60 4.69 19.37
C SER A 16 -28.90 4.03 18.18
N MET A 17 -29.02 2.71 18.07
CA MET A 17 -28.64 1.97 16.86
C MET A 17 -29.86 1.87 15.94
N LEU A 18 -29.78 2.46 14.75
CA LEU A 18 -30.76 2.25 13.70
C LEU A 18 -30.25 1.17 12.75
N GLY A 19 -30.88 -0.01 12.79
CA GLY A 19 -30.63 -1.08 11.83
C GLY A 19 -31.34 -0.80 10.52
N GLY A 20 -30.61 -0.27 9.53
CA GLY A 20 -31.06 -0.15 8.14
C GLY A 20 -30.18 -1.00 7.22
N VAL A 21 -30.81 -1.80 6.36
CA VAL A 21 -30.13 -2.68 5.40
C VAL A 21 -29.47 -1.82 4.32
N GLY A 22 -28.15 -1.63 4.42
CA GLY A 22 -27.35 -0.95 3.40
C GLY A 22 -26.06 -0.35 3.96
N LYS A 23 -24.94 -1.06 3.78
CA LYS A 23 -23.54 -0.72 4.14
C LYS A 23 -23.24 0.77 4.37
N THR A 24 -23.04 1.15 5.64
CA THR A 24 -21.85 1.83 6.21
C THR A 24 -22.12 2.06 7.70
N ASP A 25 -21.33 1.44 8.59
CA ASP A 25 -21.47 1.63 10.03
C ASP A 25 -20.88 2.99 10.43
N GLY A 26 -21.74 3.97 10.67
CA GLY A 26 -21.40 5.27 11.27
C GLY A 26 -21.95 5.38 12.69
N CYS A 27 -21.11 5.71 13.67
CA CYS A 27 -21.57 6.11 15.00
C CYS A 27 -21.93 7.60 14.99
N PHE A 28 -23.14 7.94 15.41
CA PHE A 28 -23.59 9.33 15.53
C PHE A 28 -23.59 9.75 17.00
N LEU A 29 -22.93 10.87 17.31
CA LEU A 29 -22.99 11.49 18.63
C LEU A 29 -23.85 12.75 18.53
N SER A 30 -24.97 12.77 19.25
CA SER A 30 -25.79 13.98 19.37
C SER A 30 -25.32 14.78 20.59
N ILE A 31 -24.92 16.03 20.37
CA ILE A 31 -24.46 16.93 21.44
C ILE A 31 -25.43 18.13 21.51
N PRO A 32 -25.91 18.52 22.70
CA PRO A 32 -26.73 19.73 22.84
C PRO A 32 -25.95 21.00 22.47
N ASN A 33 -26.66 21.97 21.85
CA ASN A 33 -26.09 23.20 21.28
C ASN A 33 -25.24 24.03 22.27
N SER A 34 -25.53 24.00 23.57
CA SER A 34 -24.78 24.75 24.59
C SER A 34 -23.32 24.30 24.73
N SER A 35 -22.96 23.09 24.30
CA SER A 35 -21.58 22.59 24.35
C SER A 35 -20.76 22.92 23.09
N ILE A 36 -21.42 23.37 22.01
CA ILE A 36 -20.76 23.67 20.73
C ILE A 36 -20.07 25.03 20.76
N GLU A 37 -20.63 26.00 21.49
CA GLU A 37 -20.06 27.35 21.60
C GLU A 37 -18.70 27.35 22.34
N ASN A 38 -18.53 26.50 23.34
CA ASN A 38 -17.25 26.35 24.05
C ASN A 38 -16.16 25.66 23.20
N LEU A 39 -16.55 24.77 22.29
CA LEU A 39 -15.63 24.07 21.37
C LEU A 39 -15.09 25.02 20.29
N LEU A 40 -15.92 25.93 19.79
CA LEU A 40 -15.52 26.94 18.81
C LEU A 40 -14.64 28.04 19.41
N PHE A 41 -14.89 28.44 20.67
CA PHE A 41 -14.07 29.46 21.33
C PHE A 41 -12.62 28.99 21.57
N THR A 42 -12.43 27.69 21.79
CA THR A 42 -11.10 27.09 22.00
C THR A 42 -10.31 26.97 20.69
N ALA A 43 -10.98 26.84 19.55
CA ALA A 43 -10.34 26.70 18.23
C ALA A 43 -9.85 28.04 17.64
N SER A 44 -10.39 29.19 18.07
CA SER A 44 -10.00 30.53 17.58
C SER A 44 -8.70 31.07 18.17
N LEU A 45 -8.06 30.40 19.13
CA LEU A 45 -6.85 30.90 19.81
C LEU A 45 -5.54 30.26 19.30
N MET A 46 -5.56 29.45 18.23
CA MET A 46 -4.34 28.87 17.66
C MET A 46 -4.16 29.26 16.18
N PRO A 47 -2.96 29.71 15.75
CA PRO A 47 -2.70 29.97 14.34
C PRO A 47 -2.51 28.64 13.61
N GLY A 48 -3.52 28.24 12.84
CA GLY A 48 -3.50 27.03 12.01
C GLY A 48 -4.59 27.09 10.92
N PRO A 49 -4.47 26.28 9.85
CA PRO A 49 -5.35 26.37 8.69
C PRO A 49 -6.80 26.00 9.06
N ILE A 50 -7.73 26.85 8.66
CA ILE A 50 -9.18 26.67 8.83
C ILE A 50 -9.66 25.59 7.86
N PHE A 51 -10.15 24.46 8.37
CA PHE A 51 -10.79 23.44 7.57
C PHE A 51 -12.27 23.78 7.33
N PRO A 52 -12.81 23.56 6.11
CA PRO A 52 -14.20 23.88 5.82
C PRO A 52 -15.15 22.91 6.54
N VAL A 53 -15.94 23.44 7.48
CA VAL A 53 -17.03 22.72 8.12
C VAL A 53 -18.27 22.80 7.23
N LYS A 54 -18.78 21.66 6.73
CA LYS A 54 -20.10 21.60 6.08
C LYS A 54 -21.18 21.42 7.14
N ARG A 55 -22.05 22.42 7.29
CA ARG A 55 -23.33 22.26 8.00
C ARG A 55 -24.32 21.54 7.09
N PHE A 56 -24.94 20.47 7.60
CA PHE A 56 -26.16 19.94 7.03
C PHE A 56 -27.33 20.38 7.91
N SER A 57 -28.31 21.05 7.31
CA SER A 57 -29.60 21.33 7.94
C SER A 57 -30.58 20.26 7.48
N ASP A 58 -30.87 19.29 8.34
CA ASP A 58 -32.02 18.40 8.13
C ASP A 58 -33.25 19.05 8.80
N ALA A 59 -34.29 19.32 8.02
CA ALA A 59 -35.48 20.05 8.46
C ALA A 59 -36.32 19.29 9.51
N SER A 60 -35.98 18.03 9.79
CA SER A 60 -36.69 17.15 10.72
C SER A 60 -36.15 17.16 12.16
N LEU A 61 -34.98 17.76 12.42
CA LEU A 61 -34.36 17.83 13.75
C LEU A 61 -34.12 19.29 14.16
N LYS A 62 -35.14 19.92 14.75
CA LYS A 62 -35.11 21.37 15.06
C LYS A 62 -34.07 21.83 16.10
N ASN A 63 -33.24 20.95 16.68
CA ASN A 63 -32.26 21.33 17.72
C ASN A 63 -30.95 20.51 17.75
N ALA A 64 -30.53 19.86 16.66
CA ALA A 64 -29.29 19.07 16.65
C ALA A 64 -28.36 19.48 15.51
N SER A 65 -27.11 19.79 15.84
CA SER A 65 -26.02 19.93 14.86
C SER A 65 -25.24 18.61 14.83
N VAL A 66 -25.18 17.95 13.67
CA VAL A 66 -24.41 16.71 13.50
C VAL A 66 -23.00 17.06 13.06
N LEU A 67 -22.00 16.65 13.85
CA LEU A 67 -20.59 16.81 13.54
C LEU A 67 -20.02 15.47 13.08
N GLN A 68 -19.61 15.38 11.82
CA GLN A 68 -18.95 14.20 11.28
C GLN A 68 -17.44 14.46 11.27
N LEU A 69 -16.70 13.77 12.13
CA LEU A 69 -15.24 13.75 12.10
C LEU A 69 -14.78 12.42 11.53
N ASP A 70 -13.88 12.46 10.55
CA ASP A 70 -13.21 11.24 10.11
C ASP A 70 -12.14 10.82 11.13
N THR A 71 -11.79 9.53 11.10
CA THR A 71 -10.77 8.94 11.97
C THR A 71 -9.37 9.52 11.72
N HIS A 72 -9.16 10.22 10.61
CA HIS A 72 -7.89 10.84 10.23
C HIS A 72 -7.67 12.19 10.94
N SER A 73 -8.76 12.94 11.18
CA SER A 73 -8.77 14.25 11.84
C SER A 73 -8.47 14.14 13.35
N ILE A 74 -8.91 13.05 13.97
CA ILE A 74 -8.63 12.74 15.39
C ILE A 74 -7.13 12.47 15.61
N TRP A 75 -6.46 11.87 14.62
CA TRP A 75 -5.03 11.55 14.70
C TRP A 75 -4.12 12.79 14.53
N SER A 76 -4.51 13.75 13.67
CA SER A 76 -3.73 14.99 13.46
C SER A 76 -3.70 15.90 14.69
N LEU A 77 -4.79 15.96 15.47
CA LEU A 77 -4.86 16.74 16.71
C LEU A 77 -3.89 16.24 17.79
N ALA A 78 -3.60 14.94 17.83
CA ALA A 78 -2.69 14.33 18.81
C ALA A 78 -1.20 14.56 18.47
N THR A 79 -0.87 14.99 17.24
CA THR A 79 0.52 15.10 16.76
C THR A 79 1.09 16.52 16.74
N CYS A 80 0.31 17.54 17.09
CA CYS A 80 0.75 18.93 17.14
C CYS A 80 1.25 19.34 18.53
N LEU A 81 2.41 18.82 18.95
CA LEU A 81 3.19 19.42 20.04
C LEU A 81 4.59 19.80 19.51
N PRO A 82 5.06 21.04 19.77
CA PRO A 82 6.37 21.49 19.31
C PRO A 82 7.50 20.72 19.99
N ARG A 83 8.61 20.53 19.26
CA ARG A 83 9.77 19.70 19.66
C ARG A 83 10.65 20.31 20.76
N ASP A 84 10.44 21.57 21.15
CA ASP A 84 11.37 22.30 22.03
C ASP A 84 10.77 22.63 23.40
N PHE A 85 10.23 21.62 24.09
CA PHE A 85 9.76 21.77 25.48
C PHE A 85 10.73 21.11 26.46
N HIS A 86 11.51 21.93 27.17
CA HIS A 86 12.38 21.48 28.27
C HIS A 86 11.58 21.34 29.57
N PRO A 87 11.71 20.23 30.33
CA PRO A 87 10.93 20.02 31.54
C PRO A 87 11.63 20.66 32.75
N THR A 88 11.23 21.87 33.14
CA THR A 88 11.46 22.33 34.51
C THR A 88 10.27 21.94 35.39
N SER A 89 10.53 20.98 36.29
CA SER A 89 9.85 20.68 37.56
C SER A 89 8.45 21.28 37.79
N THR A 90 7.42 20.78 37.09
CA THR A 90 6.05 20.61 37.61
C THR A 90 5.24 19.83 36.56
N PRO A 91 4.52 18.75 36.93
CA PRO A 91 3.73 18.00 35.96
C PRO A 91 2.51 18.83 35.52
N PHE A 92 2.43 19.12 34.23
CA PHE A 92 1.21 19.59 33.58
C PHE A 92 0.21 18.42 33.53
N PHE A 93 -0.88 18.53 34.28
CA PHE A 93 -2.03 17.62 34.16
C PHE A 93 -3.03 18.23 33.18
N LEU A 94 -3.15 17.62 32.00
CA LEU A 94 -4.23 17.93 31.07
C LEU A 94 -5.48 17.16 31.54
N ARG A 95 -6.36 17.84 32.27
CA ARG A 95 -7.62 17.26 32.77
C ARG A 95 -8.70 17.40 31.69
N ILE A 96 -9.04 16.29 31.03
CA ILE A 96 -10.17 16.23 30.10
C ILE A 96 -11.42 15.89 30.92
N GLU A 97 -12.15 16.91 31.38
CA GLU A 97 -13.41 16.75 32.12
C GLU A 97 -14.58 16.48 31.18
N SER A 98 -14.67 15.28 30.58
CA SER A 98 -15.95 14.83 29.99
C SER A 98 -16.12 13.31 29.78
N MET A 99 -15.39 12.45 30.50
CA MET A 99 -15.59 10.99 30.42
C MET A 99 -15.57 10.22 31.76
N GLU A 100 -15.71 10.91 32.91
CA GLU A 100 -15.65 10.26 34.24
C GLU A 100 -17.00 9.75 34.80
N ARG A 101 -18.09 9.67 34.01
CA ARG A 101 -19.40 9.19 34.54
C ARG A 101 -20.00 7.94 33.89
N VAL A 102 -19.29 7.25 33.00
CA VAL A 102 -19.82 6.02 32.38
C VAL A 102 -18.97 4.77 32.61
N LEU A 103 -17.76 4.88 33.16
CA LEU A 103 -16.95 3.70 33.49
C LEU A 103 -16.36 3.88 34.88
N GLY A 104 -16.80 3.04 35.82
CA GLY A 104 -16.21 2.99 37.16
C GLY A 104 -14.72 2.72 37.09
N ASN A 105 -13.95 3.49 37.85
CA ASN A 105 -12.59 3.23 38.33
C ASN A 105 -11.70 2.35 37.42
N VAL A 106 -11.10 2.94 36.38
CA VAL A 106 -9.82 2.44 35.85
C VAL A 106 -8.95 3.61 35.39
N SER A 107 -7.92 3.92 36.17
CA SER A 107 -6.88 4.91 35.84
C SER A 107 -5.64 4.21 35.26
N TRP A 108 -5.48 4.15 33.94
CA TRP A 108 -4.16 3.95 33.31
C TRP A 108 -4.11 4.56 31.90
N PHE A 109 -3.38 5.65 31.73
CA PHE A 109 -2.79 6.01 30.44
C PHE A 109 -1.46 6.74 30.66
N SER A 110 -0.36 6.05 30.37
CA SER A 110 0.97 6.64 30.15
C SER A 110 1.70 5.74 29.16
N ALA A 111 1.65 6.11 27.88
CA ALA A 111 2.38 5.44 26.83
C ALA A 111 3.55 6.35 26.39
N ARG A 112 4.73 6.14 26.98
CA ARG A 112 5.98 6.47 26.30
C ARG A 112 6.32 5.28 25.41
N SER A 113 6.60 5.54 24.13
CA SER A 113 6.78 4.52 23.10
C SER A 113 7.98 3.62 23.39
N ALA A 114 7.71 2.38 23.83
CA ALA A 114 8.72 1.33 23.99
C ALA A 114 9.42 0.95 22.67
N SER A 115 8.87 1.35 21.52
CA SER A 115 9.37 1.03 20.19
C SER A 115 10.71 1.71 19.81
N ALA A 116 11.16 2.73 20.55
CA ALA A 116 12.46 3.34 20.34
C ALA A 116 13.62 2.62 21.06
N LEU A 117 13.34 1.89 22.14
CA LEU A 117 14.35 1.20 22.96
C LEU A 117 14.80 -0.14 22.37
N PHE A 118 13.92 -0.83 21.64
CA PHE A 118 14.19 -2.15 21.03
C PHE A 118 15.23 -2.14 19.89
N ARG A 119 15.67 -0.98 19.40
CA ARG A 119 16.52 -0.91 18.19
C ARG A 119 18.04 -0.93 18.46
N SER A 120 18.51 -0.96 19.71
CA SER A 120 19.94 -0.75 20.00
C SER A 120 20.70 -1.87 20.71
N LEU A 121 20.08 -2.99 21.08
CA LEU A 121 20.76 -4.01 21.88
C LEU A 121 20.57 -5.41 21.31
N GLY A 122 21.61 -5.89 20.62
CA GLY A 122 21.75 -7.30 20.31
C GLY A 122 21.93 -8.11 21.61
N SER A 123 21.19 -9.22 21.69
CA SER A 123 21.35 -10.36 22.60
C SER A 123 21.10 -10.22 24.11
N MET A 124 20.77 -9.05 24.68
CA MET A 124 20.51 -8.92 26.15
C MET A 124 19.05 -8.89 26.61
N ASP A 125 18.06 -8.90 25.70
CA ASP A 125 16.69 -8.48 26.03
C ASP A 125 15.72 -9.55 26.58
N PHE A 126 16.19 -10.75 26.95
CA PHE A 126 15.35 -11.63 27.80
C PHE A 126 15.33 -11.19 29.27
N TYR A 127 16.38 -10.51 29.73
CA TYR A 127 16.49 -10.08 31.13
C TYR A 127 15.79 -8.73 31.40
N LEU A 128 15.81 -7.79 30.44
CA LEU A 128 15.27 -6.45 30.68
C LEU A 128 13.73 -6.42 30.81
N LEU A 129 13.03 -7.27 30.04
CA LEU A 129 11.57 -7.38 30.11
C LEU A 129 11.10 -7.93 31.48
N PHE A 130 11.89 -8.81 32.11
CA PHE A 130 11.62 -9.35 33.44
C PHE A 130 11.84 -8.31 34.56
N ILE A 131 12.81 -7.40 34.39
CA ILE A 131 13.15 -6.40 35.41
C ILE A 131 12.09 -5.28 35.49
N ILE A 132 11.55 -4.85 34.35
CA ILE A 132 10.49 -3.82 34.32
C ILE A 132 9.20 -4.34 35.00
N TYR A 133 8.94 -5.65 34.93
CA TYR A 133 7.76 -6.27 35.54
C TYR A 133 7.83 -6.41 37.07
N LYS A 134 9.03 -6.40 37.67
CA LYS A 134 9.20 -6.51 39.14
C LYS A 134 9.29 -5.16 39.85
N GLY A 135 9.66 -4.08 39.16
CA GLY A 135 10.01 -2.80 39.79
C GLY A 135 8.85 -1.81 39.97
N VAL A 136 7.72 -2.01 39.30
CA VAL A 136 6.59 -1.09 39.34
C VAL A 136 5.33 -1.92 39.54
N GLY A 137 4.54 -1.63 40.57
CA GLY A 137 3.34 -2.37 40.96
C GLY A 137 2.18 -2.29 39.95
N PHE A 138 2.45 -2.57 38.68
CA PHE A 138 1.45 -2.74 37.64
C PHE A 138 0.76 -4.08 37.82
N ALA A 139 -0.58 -4.06 37.71
CA ALA A 139 -1.35 -5.28 37.54
C ALA A 139 -0.80 -6.06 36.34
N PRO A 140 -0.64 -7.39 36.43
CA PRO A 140 -0.07 -8.17 35.34
C PRO A 140 -0.90 -7.96 34.08
N ALA A 141 -0.25 -7.51 33.00
CA ALA A 141 -0.82 -7.60 31.67
C ALA A 141 -1.33 -9.04 31.46
N PRO A 142 -2.52 -9.23 30.89
CA PRO A 142 -3.08 -10.56 30.69
C PRO A 142 -2.08 -11.41 29.92
N GLU A 143 -1.85 -12.64 30.39
CA GLU A 143 -0.89 -13.60 29.85
C GLU A 143 -1.03 -13.78 28.32
N SER A 144 -2.25 -13.58 27.80
CA SER A 144 -2.57 -13.59 26.37
C SER A 144 -1.89 -12.49 25.54
N CYS A 145 -1.61 -11.32 26.11
CA CYS A 145 -0.86 -10.26 25.42
C CYS A 145 0.63 -10.60 25.36
N LEU A 146 1.20 -11.08 26.45
CA LEU A 146 2.62 -11.43 26.53
C LEU A 146 2.94 -12.61 25.61
N LEU A 147 2.07 -13.62 25.58
CA LEU A 147 2.18 -14.76 24.65
C LEU A 147 2.04 -14.34 23.19
N ARG A 148 1.25 -13.32 22.85
CA ARG A 148 1.16 -12.82 21.46
C ARG A 148 2.46 -12.13 21.04
N VAL A 149 3.02 -11.29 21.90
CA VAL A 149 4.30 -10.60 21.62
C VAL A 149 5.44 -11.63 21.52
N LEU A 150 5.54 -12.55 22.48
CA LEU A 150 6.56 -13.60 22.46
C LEU A 150 6.40 -14.54 21.25
N ASN A 151 5.18 -14.93 20.89
CA ASN A 151 4.96 -15.75 19.69
C ASN A 151 5.29 -14.99 18.40
N SER A 152 5.01 -13.69 18.32
CA SER A 152 5.43 -12.87 17.18
C SER A 152 6.95 -12.75 17.08
N CYS A 153 7.66 -12.62 18.21
CA CYS A 153 9.13 -12.58 18.26
C CYS A 153 9.76 -13.94 17.94
N LEU A 154 9.28 -15.03 18.55
CA LEU A 154 9.81 -16.39 18.33
C LEU A 154 9.55 -16.89 16.91
N ARG A 155 8.37 -16.60 16.34
CA ARG A 155 8.06 -16.98 14.95
C ARG A 155 9.01 -16.33 13.96
N TYR A 156 9.46 -15.09 14.23
CA TYR A 156 10.40 -14.39 13.37
C TYR A 156 11.77 -15.10 13.25
N HIS A 157 12.16 -15.87 14.26
CA HIS A 157 13.40 -16.64 14.24
C HIS A 157 13.27 -18.01 13.56
N THR A 158 12.06 -18.50 13.30
CA THR A 158 11.80 -19.82 12.69
C THR A 158 11.18 -19.76 11.30
N MET A 159 10.89 -18.57 10.75
CA MET A 159 10.33 -18.45 9.39
C MET A 159 11.40 -18.82 8.34
N ALA A 160 10.96 -19.33 7.19
CA ALA A 160 11.86 -19.53 6.05
C ALA A 160 12.69 -18.27 5.79
N PRO A 161 14.00 -18.41 5.51
CA PRO A 161 14.96 -17.30 5.60
C PRO A 161 14.68 -16.18 4.60
N ASN A 162 13.91 -16.46 3.54
CA ASN A 162 13.79 -15.60 2.38
C ASN A 162 12.38 -15.04 2.20
N HIS A 163 12.24 -13.73 2.04
CA HIS A 163 10.96 -13.04 1.82
C HIS A 163 10.95 -12.36 0.44
N LEU A 164 10.11 -12.84 -0.48
CA LEU A 164 10.12 -12.39 -1.88
C LEU A 164 9.64 -10.94 -2.03
N ILE A 165 10.51 -10.06 -2.54
CA ILE A 165 10.24 -8.63 -2.76
C ILE A 165 9.74 -8.39 -4.18
N SER A 166 10.43 -8.92 -5.18
CA SER A 166 10.08 -8.73 -6.60
C SER A 166 10.64 -9.84 -7.47
N PHE A 167 10.05 -9.95 -8.65
CA PHE A 167 10.52 -10.80 -9.73
C PHE A 167 10.75 -9.93 -10.97
N SER A 168 11.82 -10.20 -11.71
CA SER A 168 12.14 -9.55 -12.97
C SER A 168 12.33 -10.62 -14.04
N SER A 169 11.61 -10.47 -15.16
CA SER A 169 11.77 -11.28 -16.37
C SER A 169 12.72 -10.59 -17.35
N ALA A 170 13.83 -10.06 -16.84
CA ALA A 170 14.94 -9.64 -17.67
C ALA A 170 15.46 -10.84 -18.50
N GLU A 171 16.51 -10.63 -19.30
CA GLU A 171 17.12 -11.69 -20.12
C GLU A 171 17.34 -13.00 -19.35
N LYS A 172 17.73 -12.88 -18.08
CA LYS A 172 17.69 -13.98 -17.11
C LYS A 172 16.64 -13.70 -16.03
N PRO A 173 15.74 -14.65 -15.72
CA PRO A 173 14.79 -14.49 -14.62
C PRO A 173 15.52 -14.25 -13.30
N GLN A 174 15.06 -13.27 -12.54
CA GLN A 174 15.68 -12.88 -11.27
C GLN A 174 14.61 -12.67 -10.19
N ILE A 175 14.93 -13.07 -8.97
CA ILE A 175 14.18 -12.71 -7.78
C ILE A 175 14.99 -11.79 -6.89
N THR A 176 14.32 -10.79 -6.33
CA THR A 176 14.85 -9.96 -5.25
C THR A 176 14.11 -10.32 -3.98
N TYR A 177 14.82 -10.56 -2.89
CA TYR A 177 14.24 -11.03 -1.63
C TYR A 177 15.01 -10.47 -0.43
N TRP A 178 14.38 -10.50 0.75
CA TRP A 178 15.07 -10.25 2.01
C TRP A 178 15.64 -11.54 2.55
N GLU A 179 16.92 -11.54 2.92
CA GLU A 179 17.60 -12.59 3.69
C GLU A 179 18.22 -11.93 4.93
N ARG A 180 17.76 -12.27 6.14
CA ARG A 180 18.29 -11.70 7.41
C ARG A 180 18.47 -10.16 7.39
N ASP A 181 17.46 -9.45 6.89
CA ASP A 181 17.41 -7.99 6.71
C ASP A 181 18.24 -7.39 5.56
N GLU A 182 18.96 -8.21 4.80
CA GLU A 182 19.68 -7.78 3.60
C GLU A 182 18.86 -8.02 2.34
N GLU A 183 18.86 -7.04 1.43
CA GLU A 183 18.27 -7.21 0.08
C GLU A 183 19.25 -8.04 -0.77
N LYS A 184 18.80 -9.21 -1.20
CA LYS A 184 19.54 -10.10 -2.10
C LYS A 184 18.82 -10.18 -3.44
N THR A 185 19.60 -10.37 -4.50
CA THR A 185 19.10 -10.70 -5.83
C THR A 185 19.75 -12.00 -6.27
N ALA A 186 18.92 -12.96 -6.69
CA ALA A 186 19.39 -14.21 -7.27
C ALA A 186 18.82 -14.39 -8.67
N VAL A 187 19.68 -14.83 -9.59
CA VAL A 187 19.26 -15.35 -10.89
C VAL A 187 18.65 -16.73 -10.67
N ILE A 188 17.51 -17.00 -11.31
CA ILE A 188 16.89 -18.32 -11.32
C ILE A 188 17.11 -18.91 -12.71
N GLU A 189 18.08 -19.82 -12.80
CA GLU A 189 18.44 -20.54 -14.03
C GLU A 189 18.79 -22.00 -13.70
N GLY A 190 18.67 -22.89 -14.69
CA GLY A 190 18.94 -24.32 -14.49
C GLY A 190 17.94 -24.98 -13.54
N GLU A 191 18.38 -26.02 -12.83
CA GLU A 191 17.57 -26.72 -11.82
C GLU A 191 17.30 -25.81 -10.61
N ALA A 192 16.02 -25.58 -10.31
CA ALA A 192 15.58 -24.77 -9.18
C ALA A 192 14.52 -25.49 -8.36
N SER A 193 14.62 -25.36 -7.03
CA SER A 193 13.58 -25.83 -6.10
C SER A 193 13.20 -24.72 -5.11
N LEU A 194 12.08 -24.03 -5.38
CA LEU A 194 11.53 -22.97 -4.54
C LEU A 194 10.14 -23.36 -4.04
N LEU A 195 10.00 -23.40 -2.70
CA LEU A 195 8.74 -23.67 -2.03
C LEU A 195 8.25 -22.41 -1.29
N PHE A 196 7.12 -21.86 -1.73
CA PHE A 196 6.51 -20.68 -1.14
C PHE A 196 5.56 -21.04 0.02
N GLU A 197 5.63 -20.25 1.08
CA GLU A 197 4.67 -20.29 2.18
C GLU A 197 3.45 -19.41 1.82
N GLY A 198 2.22 -19.94 1.94
CA GLY A 198 1.00 -19.24 1.52
C GLY A 198 0.66 -17.94 2.28
N ARG A 199 1.51 -17.47 3.20
CA ARG A 199 1.32 -16.23 3.96
C ARG A 199 2.06 -15.08 3.29
N LYS A 200 1.36 -13.96 3.08
CA LYS A 200 1.97 -12.72 2.61
C LYS A 200 2.35 -11.81 3.77
N SER A 201 3.51 -11.19 3.68
CA SER A 201 3.94 -10.09 4.54
C SER A 201 4.42 -8.90 3.72
N CYS A 202 4.38 -7.72 4.33
CA CYS A 202 4.73 -6.46 3.72
C CYS A 202 6.23 -6.41 3.38
N VAL A 203 6.55 -6.24 2.09
CA VAL A 203 7.93 -6.24 1.57
C VAL A 203 8.70 -4.95 1.87
N GLY A 204 8.04 -3.95 2.46
CA GLY A 204 8.64 -2.66 2.77
C GLY A 204 8.36 -1.59 1.71
N PHE A 205 9.27 -0.64 1.55
CA PHE A 205 9.14 0.48 0.62
C PHE A 205 10.47 0.84 -0.04
N ARG A 206 10.42 1.42 -1.24
CA ARG A 206 11.61 1.98 -1.90
C ARG A 206 11.79 3.44 -1.47
N GLY A 207 12.95 3.79 -0.92
CA GLY A 207 13.38 5.17 -0.73
C GLY A 207 14.15 5.68 -1.95
N ARG A 208 14.77 6.86 -1.85
CA ARG A 208 15.51 7.47 -2.97
C ARG A 208 16.70 6.63 -3.46
N ARG A 209 17.45 6.03 -2.53
CA ARG A 209 18.65 5.25 -2.84
C ARG A 209 18.47 3.75 -2.62
N ASN A 210 17.82 3.39 -1.52
CA ASN A 210 17.77 2.02 -1.03
C ASN A 210 16.33 1.59 -0.79
N ARG A 211 16.11 0.27 -0.74
CA ARG A 211 14.88 -0.30 -0.21
C ARG A 211 14.98 -0.41 1.31
N HIS A 212 13.84 -0.26 1.97
CA HIS A 212 13.73 -0.43 3.42
C HIS A 212 12.70 -1.52 3.73
N ARG A 213 13.06 -2.44 4.62
CA ARG A 213 12.14 -3.46 5.13
C ARG A 213 10.98 -2.81 5.89
N CYS A 214 9.83 -3.48 5.93
CA CYS A 214 8.70 -3.01 6.71
C CYS A 214 9.02 -3.02 8.21
N PRO A 215 8.98 -1.88 8.93
CA PRO A 215 9.30 -1.85 10.35
C PRO A 215 8.22 -2.50 11.24
N TYR A 216 7.07 -2.82 10.67
CA TYR A 216 5.92 -3.40 11.38
C TYR A 216 5.61 -4.84 10.95
N HIS A 217 6.34 -5.38 9.96
CA HIS A 217 6.17 -6.75 9.49
C HIS A 217 4.72 -7.17 9.18
N TYR A 218 3.90 -6.21 8.73
CA TYR A 218 2.46 -6.36 8.56
C TYR A 218 2.11 -7.54 7.64
N GLU A 219 1.25 -8.45 8.10
CA GLU A 219 0.82 -9.65 7.38
C GLU A 219 -0.45 -9.43 6.54
N GLY A 220 -0.69 -10.29 5.55
CA GLY A 220 -1.92 -10.32 4.73
C GLY A 220 -1.89 -9.43 3.48
N ARG A 221 -0.85 -8.61 3.29
CA ARG A 221 -0.68 -7.80 2.06
C ARG A 221 0.77 -7.55 1.72
N VAL A 222 1.04 -7.33 0.43
CA VAL A 222 2.38 -7.10 -0.11
C VAL A 222 3.00 -5.79 0.38
N GLN A 223 2.19 -4.75 0.61
CA GLN A 223 2.68 -3.47 1.12
C GLN A 223 1.63 -2.82 2.01
N CYS A 224 1.97 -2.55 3.28
CA CYS A 224 1.08 -1.92 4.26
C CYS A 224 0.91 -0.42 3.99
N PRO A 225 -0.14 0.25 4.55
CA PRO A 225 -0.38 1.67 4.33
C PRO A 225 0.81 2.56 4.66
N PHE A 226 1.51 2.29 5.77
CA PHE A 226 2.72 3.03 6.15
C PHE A 226 3.81 2.94 5.08
N CYS A 227 4.16 1.72 4.63
CA CYS A 227 5.18 1.54 3.61
C CYS A 227 4.74 2.14 2.26
N GLY A 228 3.47 1.96 1.87
CA GLY A 228 2.94 2.55 0.64
C GLY A 228 2.98 4.08 0.65
N SER A 229 2.77 4.71 1.82
CA SER A 229 2.88 6.17 1.99
C SER A 229 4.32 6.70 2.03
N LYS A 230 5.33 5.83 1.99
CA LYS A 230 6.75 6.20 1.96
C LYS A 230 7.45 5.76 0.68
N ASP A 231 6.79 4.92 -0.13
CA ASP A 231 7.39 4.36 -1.34
C ASP A 231 7.51 5.44 -2.41
N ILE A 232 8.75 5.75 -2.80
CA ILE A 232 9.06 6.74 -3.83
C ILE A 232 8.41 6.40 -5.18
N SER A 233 8.07 5.13 -5.43
CA SER A 233 7.41 4.74 -6.68
C SER A 233 6.05 5.40 -6.88
N ARG A 234 5.41 5.92 -5.81
CA ARG A 234 4.13 6.63 -5.91
C ARG A 234 4.23 7.92 -6.73
N ILE A 235 5.41 8.54 -6.78
CA ILE A 235 5.66 9.73 -7.61
C ILE A 235 5.42 9.35 -9.07
N TYR A 236 6.13 8.31 -9.53
CA TYR A 236 6.08 7.84 -10.91
C TYR A 236 4.85 6.99 -11.27
N THR A 237 3.92 6.76 -10.34
CA THR A 237 2.71 5.95 -10.61
C THR A 237 1.41 6.67 -10.28
N ARG A 238 1.44 7.67 -9.42
CA ARG A 238 0.25 8.40 -8.94
C ARG A 238 0.45 9.92 -8.90
N HIS A 239 1.64 10.41 -9.26
CA HIS A 239 2.01 11.82 -9.13
C HIS A 239 1.81 12.36 -7.71
N ASP A 240 2.11 11.54 -6.70
CA ASP A 240 2.00 11.91 -5.28
C ASP A 240 3.38 12.26 -4.71
N PHE A 241 3.70 13.56 -4.66
CA PHE A 241 4.98 14.09 -4.19
C PHE A 241 5.07 14.31 -2.69
N ARG A 242 4.02 13.98 -1.91
CA ARG A 242 4.04 14.24 -0.45
C ARG A 242 5.28 13.60 0.20
N GLY A 243 6.06 14.35 0.97
CA GLY A 243 7.31 13.89 1.59
C GLY A 243 8.49 13.64 0.64
N TYR A 244 8.37 14.08 -0.61
CA TYR A 244 9.38 14.10 -1.66
C TYR A 244 9.16 15.31 -2.59
N GLU A 245 8.71 16.43 -2.03
CA GLU A 245 8.34 17.64 -2.77
C GLU A 245 9.52 18.17 -3.60
N GLU A 246 10.75 17.96 -3.14
CA GLU A 246 11.96 18.35 -3.86
C GLU A 246 12.16 17.61 -5.19
N LEU A 247 11.46 16.50 -5.41
CA LEU A 247 11.56 15.69 -6.62
C LEU A 247 10.60 16.14 -7.73
N GLU A 248 9.71 17.11 -7.48
CA GLU A 248 8.76 17.59 -8.50
C GLU A 248 9.47 18.26 -9.68
N GLU A 249 10.46 19.10 -9.39
CA GLU A 249 11.28 19.73 -10.43
C GLU A 249 12.19 18.73 -11.16
N GLU A 250 12.66 17.69 -10.46
CA GLU A 250 13.41 16.60 -11.09
C GLU A 250 12.50 15.79 -12.03
N PHE A 251 11.26 15.51 -11.58
CA PHE A 251 10.28 14.75 -12.33
C PHE A 251 9.84 15.45 -13.62
N SER A 252 9.61 16.76 -13.59
CA SER A 252 9.19 17.52 -14.77
C SER A 252 10.22 17.50 -15.90
N LYS A 253 11.50 17.31 -15.59
CA LYS A 253 12.60 17.21 -16.56
C LYS A 253 12.73 15.83 -17.19
N HIS A 254 12.08 14.81 -16.65
CA HIS A 254 12.15 13.47 -17.21
C HIS A 254 11.35 13.34 -18.50
N ARG A 255 11.91 12.61 -19.45
CA ARG A 255 11.24 12.21 -20.69
C ARG A 255 10.62 10.82 -20.51
N PHE A 256 9.36 10.72 -20.91
CA PHE A 256 8.58 9.51 -20.84
C PHE A 256 8.18 9.07 -22.24
N SER A 257 8.22 7.76 -22.46
CA SER A 257 7.66 7.10 -23.63
C SER A 257 6.25 6.64 -23.31
N ILE A 258 5.30 6.99 -24.18
CA ILE A 258 3.99 6.35 -24.23
C ILE A 258 4.09 5.26 -25.28
N TYR A 259 3.67 4.07 -24.90
CA TYR A 259 3.77 2.88 -25.74
C TYR A 259 2.47 2.08 -25.70
N LEU A 260 2.25 1.34 -26.78
CA LEU A 260 1.24 0.30 -26.86
C LEU A 260 1.92 -1.06 -26.73
N VAL A 261 1.25 -1.99 -26.06
CA VAL A 261 1.64 -3.41 -25.96
C VAL A 261 0.44 -4.29 -26.27
N SER A 262 0.68 -5.40 -26.97
CA SER A 262 -0.34 -6.41 -27.22
C SER A 262 -0.13 -7.66 -26.36
N PHE A 263 -1.26 -8.23 -25.93
CA PHE A 263 -1.38 -9.55 -25.34
C PHE A 263 -2.45 -10.28 -26.13
N GLY A 264 -2.04 -10.97 -27.20
CA GLY A 264 -2.94 -11.32 -28.30
C GLY A 264 -3.80 -10.14 -28.75
N GLU A 265 -5.12 -10.30 -28.77
CA GLU A 265 -6.05 -9.25 -29.22
C GLU A 265 -6.17 -8.06 -28.25
N ARG A 266 -5.63 -8.16 -27.02
CA ARG A 266 -5.78 -7.10 -26.02
C ARG A 266 -4.67 -6.07 -26.13
N ILE A 267 -5.05 -4.84 -26.41
CA ILE A 267 -4.13 -3.70 -26.41
C ILE A 267 -4.14 -3.01 -25.04
N LYS A 268 -2.95 -2.73 -24.53
CA LYS A 268 -2.71 -1.89 -23.37
C LYS A 268 -1.85 -0.69 -23.78
N CYS A 269 -2.26 0.49 -23.32
CA CYS A 269 -1.44 1.70 -23.36
C CYS A 269 -0.73 1.89 -22.02
N GLY A 270 0.56 2.19 -22.06
CA GLY A 270 1.38 2.41 -20.88
C GLY A 270 2.33 3.59 -21.03
N VAL A 271 2.71 4.18 -19.90
CA VAL A 271 3.79 5.17 -19.79
C VAL A 271 5.00 4.59 -19.04
N THR A 272 6.20 4.99 -19.44
CA THR A 272 7.46 4.64 -18.76
C THR A 272 8.54 5.66 -19.07
N HIS A 273 9.58 5.72 -18.23
CA HIS A 273 10.79 6.46 -18.59
C HIS A 273 11.33 5.98 -19.93
N GLN A 274 11.77 6.91 -20.78
CA GLN A 274 12.16 6.63 -22.16
C GLN A 274 13.25 5.56 -22.24
N GLU A 275 14.25 5.62 -21.36
CA GLU A 275 15.36 4.68 -21.28
C GLU A 275 14.98 3.27 -20.77
N ARG A 276 13.75 3.09 -20.25
CA ARG A 276 13.28 1.83 -19.66
C ARG A 276 12.21 1.12 -20.48
N ILE A 277 11.90 1.59 -21.69
CA ILE A 277 10.81 1.04 -22.49
C ILE A 277 10.96 -0.47 -22.73
N GLU A 278 12.10 -0.92 -23.21
CA GLU A 278 12.35 -2.34 -23.52
C GLU A 278 12.26 -3.23 -22.27
N GLN A 279 12.85 -2.78 -21.17
CA GLN A 279 12.75 -3.45 -19.89
C GLN A 279 11.28 -3.55 -19.46
N ARG A 280 10.53 -2.45 -19.59
CA ARG A 280 9.15 -2.36 -19.12
C ARG A 280 8.17 -3.21 -19.92
N VAL A 281 8.38 -3.37 -21.22
CA VAL A 281 7.56 -4.25 -22.07
C VAL A 281 7.84 -5.73 -21.77
N ARG A 282 9.10 -6.09 -21.53
CA ARG A 282 9.50 -7.45 -21.10
C ARG A 282 8.98 -7.80 -19.71
N GLU A 283 9.10 -6.89 -18.74
CA GLU A 283 8.51 -7.03 -17.39
C GLU A 283 6.99 -7.27 -17.43
N GLN A 284 6.34 -6.71 -18.45
CA GLN A 284 4.91 -6.94 -18.66
C GLN A 284 4.61 -8.23 -19.42
N GLY A 285 5.56 -8.78 -20.18
CA GLY A 285 5.39 -10.01 -20.95
C GLY A 285 4.47 -9.83 -22.16
N ALA A 286 4.56 -8.68 -22.80
CA ALA A 286 3.83 -8.37 -24.04
C ALA A 286 4.39 -9.17 -25.22
N ASP A 287 3.54 -9.54 -26.18
CA ASP A 287 3.94 -10.22 -27.42
C ASP A 287 4.59 -9.25 -28.39
N TYR A 288 3.93 -8.11 -28.60
CA TYR A 288 4.42 -7.00 -29.40
C TYR A 288 4.33 -5.70 -28.61
N TYR A 289 5.15 -4.74 -29.00
CA TYR A 289 5.06 -3.38 -28.49
C TYR A 289 5.37 -2.35 -29.58
N SER A 290 4.91 -1.11 -29.38
CA SER A 290 5.29 0.03 -30.22
C SER A 290 5.37 1.29 -29.35
N GLU A 291 6.46 2.04 -29.47
CA GLU A 291 6.58 3.36 -28.89
C GLU A 291 5.84 4.36 -29.78
N ILE A 292 4.81 5.03 -29.25
CA ILE A 292 3.94 5.89 -30.07
C ILE A 292 4.17 7.38 -29.83
N MET A 293 4.59 7.80 -28.63
CA MET A 293 4.79 9.23 -28.31
C MET A 293 5.92 9.41 -27.28
N ARG A 294 6.51 10.60 -27.24
CA ARG A 294 7.50 11.00 -26.22
C ARG A 294 7.14 12.36 -25.63
N LEU A 295 6.80 12.40 -24.35
CA LEU A 295 6.37 13.60 -23.62
C LEU A 295 7.20 13.80 -22.35
N GLN A 296 7.05 14.95 -21.69
CA GLN A 296 7.78 15.28 -20.47
C GLN A 296 6.86 15.35 -19.25
N GLY A 297 7.41 14.96 -18.10
CA GLY A 297 6.73 15.12 -16.81
C GLY A 297 5.31 14.54 -16.78
N ALA A 298 4.38 15.34 -16.25
CA ALA A 298 3.01 14.91 -16.00
C ALA A 298 2.17 14.76 -17.28
N GLU A 299 2.52 15.49 -18.35
CA GLU A 299 1.80 15.48 -19.64
C GLU A 299 1.71 14.07 -20.22
N ALA A 300 2.77 13.27 -20.05
CA ALA A 300 2.82 11.88 -20.52
C ALA A 300 1.71 11.00 -19.93
N TYR A 301 1.37 11.20 -18.65
CA TYR A 301 0.33 10.42 -17.96
C TYR A 301 -1.07 10.98 -18.22
N GLU A 302 -1.18 12.28 -18.51
CA GLU A 302 -2.43 12.86 -18.99
C GLU A 302 -2.79 12.28 -20.36
N MET A 303 -1.82 12.27 -21.28
CA MET A 303 -1.98 11.67 -22.59
C MET A 303 -2.24 10.16 -22.52
N GLU A 304 -1.55 9.40 -21.66
CA GLU A 304 -1.85 7.98 -21.42
C GLU A 304 -3.33 7.77 -21.03
N ARG A 305 -3.85 8.57 -20.08
CA ARG A 305 -5.24 8.47 -19.63
C ARG A 305 -6.23 8.83 -20.75
N LEU A 306 -5.92 9.85 -21.55
CA LEU A 306 -6.74 10.23 -22.70
C LEU A 306 -6.80 9.08 -23.72
N LEU A 307 -5.66 8.53 -24.12
CA LEU A 307 -5.59 7.38 -25.03
C LEU A 307 -6.37 6.17 -24.49
N GLN A 308 -6.19 5.82 -23.22
CA GLN A 308 -6.94 4.72 -22.58
C GLN A 308 -8.45 4.96 -22.61
N SER A 309 -8.89 6.18 -22.32
CA SER A 309 -10.31 6.51 -22.30
C SER A 309 -10.95 6.59 -23.69
N HIS A 310 -10.21 7.13 -24.67
CA HIS A 310 -10.72 7.41 -26.00
C HIS A 310 -10.81 6.14 -26.87
N PHE A 311 -9.74 5.34 -26.87
CA PHE A 311 -9.64 4.12 -27.69
C PHE A 311 -10.00 2.84 -26.92
N GLY A 312 -10.35 2.95 -25.63
CA GLY A 312 -10.69 1.80 -24.79
C GLY A 312 -9.52 0.88 -24.48
N PHE A 313 -8.27 1.36 -24.59
CA PHE A 313 -7.10 0.56 -24.27
C PHE A 313 -7.08 0.17 -22.78
N SER A 314 -6.68 -1.07 -22.50
CA SER A 314 -6.62 -1.58 -21.14
C SER A 314 -5.51 -0.90 -20.34
N ASN A 315 -5.81 -0.44 -19.11
CA ASN A 315 -4.77 0.04 -18.19
C ASN A 315 -3.92 -1.13 -17.62
N ALA A 316 -4.56 -2.28 -17.37
CA ALA A 316 -3.90 -3.45 -16.81
C ALA A 316 -4.40 -4.76 -17.44
N VAL A 317 -3.47 -5.69 -17.66
CA VAL A 317 -3.79 -7.07 -18.06
C VAL A 317 -3.40 -8.00 -16.91
N GLN A 318 -4.40 -8.68 -16.35
CA GLN A 318 -4.21 -9.55 -15.18
C GLN A 318 -3.43 -10.82 -15.54
N GLY A 319 -2.69 -11.38 -14.58
CA GLY A 319 -1.89 -12.60 -14.80
C GLY A 319 -2.73 -13.79 -15.29
N ARG A 320 -3.96 -13.97 -14.77
CA ARG A 320 -4.89 -15.00 -15.27
C ARG A 320 -5.27 -14.81 -16.73
N THR A 321 -5.44 -13.56 -17.16
CA THR A 321 -5.72 -13.24 -18.57
C THR A 321 -4.50 -13.53 -19.43
N LYS A 322 -3.29 -13.19 -18.98
CA LYS A 322 -2.04 -13.51 -19.69
C LYS A 322 -1.86 -15.01 -19.91
N LEU A 323 -2.15 -15.83 -18.90
CA LEU A 323 -2.10 -17.31 -19.01
C LEU A 323 -3.04 -17.84 -20.11
N LYS A 324 -4.25 -17.26 -20.24
CA LYS A 324 -5.22 -17.66 -21.28
C LYS A 324 -4.82 -17.24 -22.68
N LEU A 325 -4.00 -16.19 -22.80
CA LEU A 325 -3.53 -15.62 -24.06
C LEU A 325 -2.15 -16.14 -24.47
N LEU A 326 -1.57 -17.10 -23.73
CA LEU A 326 -0.31 -17.72 -24.13
C LEU A 326 -0.46 -18.37 -25.51
N GLY A 327 0.49 -18.10 -26.40
CA GLY A 327 0.50 -18.60 -27.77
C GLY A 327 -0.50 -17.91 -28.73
N GLN A 328 -1.26 -16.92 -28.27
CA GLN A 328 -2.25 -16.20 -29.10
C GLN A 328 -1.69 -14.88 -29.63
N GLU A 329 -0.49 -14.88 -30.20
CA GLU A 329 0.17 -13.69 -30.74
C GLU A 329 -0.68 -13.01 -31.82
N ASN A 330 -0.87 -11.68 -31.75
CA ASN A 330 -1.63 -10.92 -32.74
C ASN A 330 -1.00 -9.53 -32.99
N GLU A 331 -0.17 -9.46 -34.03
CA GLU A 331 0.48 -8.22 -34.47
C GLU A 331 -0.52 -7.22 -35.08
N ALA A 332 -1.47 -7.72 -35.87
CA ALA A 332 -2.46 -6.91 -36.56
C ALA A 332 -3.33 -6.10 -35.59
N ALA A 333 -3.63 -6.64 -34.41
CA ALA A 333 -4.34 -5.91 -33.36
C ALA A 333 -3.57 -4.64 -32.92
N LEU A 334 -2.24 -4.73 -32.80
CA LEU A 334 -1.39 -3.59 -32.45
C LEU A 334 -1.29 -2.60 -33.61
N GLU A 335 -1.10 -3.08 -34.84
CA GLU A 335 -1.07 -2.22 -36.04
C GLU A 335 -2.36 -1.43 -36.23
N ASN A 336 -3.51 -2.08 -36.04
CA ASN A 336 -4.81 -1.43 -36.17
C ASN A 336 -4.98 -0.34 -35.12
N ALA A 337 -4.59 -0.61 -33.87
CA ALA A 337 -4.61 0.40 -32.81
C ALA A 337 -3.70 1.60 -33.12
N ILE A 338 -2.52 1.37 -33.70
CA ILE A 338 -1.61 2.44 -34.13
C ILE A 338 -2.27 3.31 -35.22
N LYS A 339 -2.83 2.69 -36.27
CA LYS A 339 -3.51 3.39 -37.37
C LYS A 339 -4.73 4.19 -36.90
N GLU A 340 -5.44 3.66 -35.92
CA GLU A 340 -6.58 4.36 -35.31
C GLU A 340 -6.13 5.65 -34.61
N ILE A 341 -5.02 5.63 -33.87
CA ILE A 341 -4.47 6.84 -33.25
C ILE A 341 -3.96 7.81 -34.32
N GLU A 342 -3.24 7.30 -35.34
CA GLU A 342 -2.66 8.10 -36.42
C GLU A 342 -3.72 8.84 -37.25
N SER A 343 -4.92 8.28 -37.35
CA SER A 343 -6.05 8.90 -38.07
C SER A 343 -6.92 9.81 -37.22
N THR A 344 -6.64 9.96 -35.91
CA THR A 344 -7.52 10.65 -34.97
C THR A 344 -6.86 11.92 -34.37
N PRO A 345 -7.24 13.13 -34.83
CA PRO A 345 -6.84 14.37 -34.19
C PRO A 345 -7.42 14.53 -32.78
N PRO A 346 -6.70 15.16 -31.83
CA PRO A 346 -5.35 15.73 -32.00
C PRO A 346 -4.21 14.73 -31.73
N PHE A 347 -4.52 13.45 -31.46
CA PHE A 347 -3.50 12.47 -31.00
C PHE A 347 -2.38 12.26 -32.02
N ASN A 348 -2.73 12.27 -33.31
CA ASN A 348 -1.79 12.13 -34.42
C ASN A 348 -0.68 13.20 -34.41
N GLU A 349 -0.94 14.41 -33.89
CA GLU A 349 0.04 15.50 -33.80
C GLU A 349 1.17 15.21 -32.81
N TYR A 350 0.94 14.31 -31.85
CA TYR A 350 1.92 13.93 -30.82
C TYR A 350 2.65 12.61 -31.14
N MET A 351 2.26 11.94 -32.22
CA MET A 351 2.85 10.65 -32.60
C MET A 351 4.27 10.81 -33.10
N LEU A 352 5.10 9.81 -32.81
CA LEU A 352 6.40 9.66 -33.45
C LEU A 352 6.23 9.39 -34.95
N ASP A 353 7.23 9.75 -35.74
CA ASP A 353 7.25 9.41 -37.17
C ASP A 353 7.31 7.88 -37.34
N ALA A 354 6.29 7.32 -37.99
CA ALA A 354 6.17 5.90 -38.34
C ALA A 354 6.43 4.92 -37.16
N PRO A 355 5.54 4.88 -36.15
CA PRO A 355 5.69 3.95 -35.03
C PRO A 355 5.45 2.51 -35.51
N MET A 356 6.45 1.65 -35.32
CA MET A 356 6.42 0.28 -35.83
C MET A 356 6.23 -0.74 -34.71
N PRO A 357 5.34 -1.74 -34.88
CA PRO A 357 5.31 -2.92 -34.04
C PRO A 357 6.66 -3.62 -33.96
N ARG A 358 7.01 -4.09 -32.78
CA ARG A 358 8.21 -4.88 -32.51
C ARG A 358 7.82 -6.14 -31.76
N LYS A 359 8.23 -7.29 -32.27
CA LYS A 359 8.02 -8.59 -31.63
C LYS A 359 8.98 -8.80 -30.46
N LEU A 360 8.52 -9.46 -29.41
CA LEU A 360 9.31 -9.93 -28.29
C LEU A 360 9.23 -11.45 -28.22
N ASP A 361 10.39 -12.11 -28.26
CA ASP A 361 10.47 -13.56 -28.16
C ASP A 361 10.66 -14.00 -26.71
N TYR A 362 9.99 -15.10 -26.36
CA TYR A 362 10.05 -15.72 -25.03
C TYR A 362 10.08 -17.25 -25.16
N PRO A 363 10.74 -17.97 -24.24
CA PRO A 363 10.75 -19.43 -24.20
C PRO A 363 9.44 -19.95 -23.58
N VAL A 364 8.33 -19.86 -24.31
CA VAL A 364 7.01 -20.32 -23.86
C VAL A 364 6.80 -21.78 -24.32
N PRO A 365 6.61 -22.74 -23.40
CA PRO A 365 6.22 -24.09 -23.78
C PRO A 365 4.85 -24.11 -24.46
N GLU A 366 4.64 -25.01 -25.43
CA GLU A 366 3.35 -25.15 -26.14
C GLU A 366 2.18 -25.45 -25.18
N LYS A 367 2.45 -26.22 -24.12
CA LYS A 367 1.50 -26.57 -23.08
C LYS A 367 2.19 -26.47 -21.74
N CYS A 368 1.52 -25.92 -20.74
CA CYS A 368 2.03 -25.86 -19.38
C CYS A 368 0.92 -25.98 -18.34
N THR A 369 1.25 -26.52 -17.17
CA THR A 369 0.35 -26.64 -16.01
C THR A 369 0.69 -25.57 -14.97
N ILE A 370 -0.31 -24.96 -14.35
CA ILE A 370 -0.07 -23.98 -13.28
C ILE A 370 0.46 -24.70 -12.04
N SER A 371 1.55 -24.20 -11.47
CA SER A 371 2.10 -24.67 -10.19
C SER A 371 2.57 -23.49 -9.33
N ASP A 372 2.35 -23.59 -8.03
CA ASP A 372 2.87 -22.63 -7.03
C ASP A 372 4.17 -23.13 -6.38
N CYS A 373 4.64 -24.33 -6.76
CA CYS A 373 5.92 -24.90 -6.36
C CYS A 373 6.83 -24.96 -7.58
N ILE A 374 7.97 -24.28 -7.51
CA ILE A 374 8.96 -24.30 -8.60
C ILE A 374 9.87 -25.49 -8.31
N ARG A 375 9.84 -26.51 -9.16
CA ARG A 375 10.73 -27.67 -9.07
C ARG A 375 11.04 -28.20 -10.47
N GLY A 376 12.29 -28.04 -10.87
CA GLY A 376 12.81 -28.50 -12.16
C GLY A 376 13.68 -27.47 -12.86
N GLU A 377 13.95 -27.71 -14.13
CA GLU A 377 14.77 -26.86 -14.99
C GLU A 377 14.00 -25.63 -15.46
N VAL A 378 14.50 -24.45 -15.13
CA VAL A 378 13.92 -23.16 -15.50
C VAL A 378 14.21 -22.86 -16.96
N LYS A 379 13.16 -22.74 -17.77
CA LYS A 379 13.26 -22.48 -19.21
C LYS A 379 13.26 -20.99 -19.56
N GLY A 380 12.68 -20.16 -18.69
CA GLY A 380 12.72 -18.70 -18.81
C GLY A 380 11.43 -18.05 -18.31
N ALA A 381 11.16 -16.82 -18.74
CA ALA A 381 10.03 -16.04 -18.25
C ALA A 381 9.38 -15.17 -19.33
N LYS A 382 8.09 -14.89 -19.16
CA LYS A 382 7.31 -13.90 -19.93
C LYS A 382 6.54 -13.00 -18.97
N GLY A 383 7.05 -11.80 -18.76
CA GLY A 383 6.53 -10.89 -17.75
C GLY A 383 6.53 -11.54 -16.37
N PRO A 384 5.41 -11.59 -15.63
CA PRO A 384 5.40 -12.22 -14.31
C PRO A 384 5.31 -13.76 -14.34
N LEU A 385 5.27 -14.38 -15.52
CA LEU A 385 5.13 -15.82 -15.68
C LEU A 385 6.51 -16.45 -15.81
N LEU A 386 6.85 -17.35 -14.88
CA LEU A 386 8.09 -18.13 -14.92
C LEU A 386 7.76 -19.55 -15.38
N PHE A 387 8.48 -20.04 -16.39
CA PHE A 387 8.32 -21.36 -16.98
C PHE A 387 9.45 -22.30 -16.56
N PHE A 388 9.09 -23.54 -16.22
CA PHE A 388 10.03 -24.57 -15.80
C PHE A 388 9.50 -25.96 -16.17
N GLU A 389 10.39 -26.93 -16.28
CA GLU A 389 10.06 -28.30 -16.70
C GLU A 389 10.71 -29.33 -15.77
N ASN A 390 10.06 -30.47 -15.59
CA ASN A 390 10.64 -31.63 -14.93
C ASN A 390 10.17 -32.92 -15.63
N SER A 391 10.44 -34.09 -15.03
CA SER A 391 10.06 -35.39 -15.60
C SER A 391 8.56 -35.59 -15.84
N GLU A 392 7.70 -34.82 -15.18
CA GLU A 392 6.23 -34.89 -15.31
C GLU A 392 5.68 -33.95 -16.39
N GLY A 393 6.43 -32.93 -16.82
CA GLY A 393 6.06 -32.02 -17.90
C GLY A 393 6.48 -30.57 -17.68
N ALA A 394 5.81 -29.66 -18.39
CA ALA A 394 6.06 -28.23 -18.33
C ALA A 394 5.05 -27.50 -17.41
N TYR A 395 5.56 -26.54 -16.68
CA TYR A 395 4.83 -25.80 -15.66
C TYR A 395 5.04 -24.29 -15.80
N VAL A 396 4.09 -23.55 -15.24
CA VAL A 396 4.14 -22.09 -15.16
C VAL A 396 3.72 -21.63 -13.77
N THR A 397 4.42 -20.63 -13.24
CA THR A 397 4.01 -19.94 -12.03
C THR A 397 3.90 -18.43 -12.25
N ASN A 398 2.94 -17.80 -11.59
CA ASN A 398 2.79 -16.35 -11.61
C ASN A 398 3.52 -15.73 -10.43
N MET A 399 4.73 -15.26 -10.64
CA MET A 399 5.61 -14.72 -9.61
C MET A 399 5.06 -13.45 -8.93
N ASN A 400 4.17 -12.71 -9.59
CA ASN A 400 3.47 -11.60 -8.94
C ASN A 400 2.50 -12.08 -7.86
N ALA A 401 1.93 -13.29 -8.01
CA ALA A 401 1.09 -13.88 -6.98
C ALA A 401 1.93 -14.32 -5.75
N MET A 402 3.19 -14.68 -5.97
CA MET A 402 4.15 -15.07 -4.92
C MET A 402 4.78 -13.88 -4.20
N LYS A 403 4.75 -12.67 -4.79
CA LYS A 403 5.30 -11.46 -4.16
C LYS A 403 4.76 -11.27 -2.73
N GLY A 404 5.67 -11.03 -1.80
CA GLY A 404 5.41 -10.88 -0.38
C GLY A 404 5.31 -12.21 0.39
N MET A 405 5.41 -13.37 -0.26
CA MET A 405 5.47 -14.65 0.42
C MET A 405 6.89 -14.98 0.88
N PHE A 406 7.00 -15.78 1.94
CA PHE A 406 8.25 -16.39 2.35
C PHE A 406 8.52 -17.63 1.49
N PHE A 407 9.78 -18.00 1.31
CA PHE A 407 10.13 -19.21 0.59
C PHE A 407 11.42 -19.85 1.12
N SER A 408 11.54 -21.15 0.86
CA SER A 408 12.78 -21.91 1.07
C SER A 408 13.39 -22.28 -0.28
N ILE A 409 14.72 -22.22 -0.34
CA ILE A 409 15.52 -22.78 -1.42
C ILE A 409 15.92 -24.19 -0.95
N LYS A 410 15.56 -25.22 -1.72
CA LYS A 410 16.07 -26.57 -1.48
C LYS A 410 17.22 -26.82 -2.45
N GLU A 411 18.38 -27.13 -1.89
CA GLU A 411 19.52 -27.66 -2.63
C GLU A 411 19.24 -29.06 -3.20
#